data_AF-A0A372F2Y5-F1
#
_entry.id   AF-A0A372F2Y5-F1
#
_cell.length_a   1.000
_cell.length_b   1.000
_cell.length_c   1.000
_cell.angle_alpha   90.00
_cell.angle_beta   90.00
_cell.angle_gamma   90.00
#
_symmetry.space_group_name_H-M   'P 1'
#
loop_
_entity.id
_entity.type
_entity.pdbx_description
1 polymer ?
#
loop_
_entity_poly.entity_id
_entity_poly.type
_entity_poly.pdbx_seq_one_letter_code
_entity_poly.pdbx_strand_id
1 'polypeptide(L)'
;MKTIYTIIILSFLSLPAFCQSIDQNGRTLEQQKITSVAPVQEAYLQEDVSAKTIASFKLKYALPAGKTSGEIVLFHPKVDQVLKKISLTQQQGSVEISTKDLLVTGVLATLYADTTPLQTKAIKLIE
;
A
#
# COMPACT_ATOMS: atom_id res chain seq x y z
N MET A 1 41.25 -59.93 20.41
CA MET A 1 39.95 -59.54 20.99
C MET A 1 39.94 -58.12 21.59
N LYS A 2 40.87 -57.20 21.25
CA LYS A 2 40.88 -55.82 21.80
C LYS A 2 40.33 -54.77 20.82
N THR A 3 40.39 -55.04 19.52
CA THR A 3 40.01 -54.11 18.44
C THR A 3 38.50 -54.00 18.20
N ILE A 4 37.72 -55.06 18.49
CA ILE A 4 36.26 -55.05 18.32
C ILE A 4 35.59 -54.10 19.32
N TYR A 5 36.06 -54.10 20.58
CA TYR A 5 35.53 -53.20 21.62
C TYR A 5 35.81 -51.72 21.31
N THR A 6 36.93 -51.41 20.65
CA THR A 6 37.29 -50.03 20.31
C THR A 6 36.40 -49.44 19.21
N ILE A 7 36.01 -50.25 18.21
CA ILE A 7 35.14 -49.82 17.11
C ILE A 7 33.71 -49.56 17.62
N ILE A 8 33.22 -50.41 18.52
CA ILE A 8 31.87 -50.26 19.11
C ILE A 8 31.81 -48.98 19.95
N ILE A 9 32.84 -48.69 20.75
CA ILE A 9 32.90 -47.46 21.57
C ILE A 9 32.97 -46.21 20.71
N LEU A 10 33.75 -46.21 19.62
CA LEU A 10 33.88 -45.08 18.70
C LEU A 10 32.56 -44.75 17.97
N SER A 11 31.74 -45.77 17.70
CA SER A 11 30.43 -45.63 17.04
C SER A 11 29.36 -45.00 17.96
N PHE A 12 29.48 -45.20 19.27
CA PHE A 12 28.54 -44.64 20.25
C PHE A 12 28.87 -43.20 20.66
N LEU A 13 30.12 -42.75 20.48
CA LEU A 13 30.57 -41.39 20.86
C LEU A 13 30.27 -40.31 19.81
N SER A 14 29.84 -40.67 18.59
CA SER A 14 29.60 -39.71 17.50
C SER A 14 28.17 -39.16 17.43
N LEU A 15 27.38 -39.29 18.51
CA LEU A 15 25.95 -38.99 18.50
C LEU A 15 25.47 -37.70 19.19
N PRO A 16 26.28 -36.66 19.52
CA PRO A 16 25.69 -35.40 19.92
C PRO A 16 25.54 -34.43 18.74
N ALA A 17 24.34 -33.87 18.61
CA ALA A 17 24.09 -32.49 18.15
C ALA A 17 23.66 -32.22 16.69
N PHE A 18 22.64 -32.94 16.19
CA PHE A 18 21.78 -32.41 15.10
C PHE A 18 20.28 -32.36 15.48
N CYS A 19 19.95 -32.16 16.76
CA CYS A 19 18.57 -31.83 17.14
C CYS A 19 18.33 -30.35 16.90
N GLN A 20 17.74 -30.00 15.75
CA GLN A 20 17.29 -28.63 15.48
C GLN A 20 15.92 -28.43 16.13
N SER A 21 15.79 -27.36 16.92
CA SER A 21 14.50 -26.95 17.47
C SER A 21 13.56 -26.57 16.32
N ILE A 22 12.49 -27.34 16.17
CA ILE A 22 11.41 -27.13 15.19
C ILE A 22 10.15 -26.67 15.90
N ASP A 23 9.40 -25.77 15.28
CA ASP A 23 8.10 -25.36 15.80
C ASP A 23 7.02 -26.45 15.61
N GLN A 24 5.82 -26.22 16.15
CA GLN A 24 4.68 -27.14 16.00
C GLN A 24 4.27 -27.39 14.54
N ASN A 25 4.76 -26.56 13.61
CA ASN A 25 4.51 -26.67 12.17
C ASN A 25 5.74 -27.20 11.41
N GLY A 26 6.75 -27.74 12.11
CA GLY A 26 7.94 -28.37 11.52
C GLY A 26 8.96 -27.41 10.90
N ARG A 27 8.87 -26.10 11.18
CA ARG A 27 9.80 -25.09 10.64
C ARG A 27 10.98 -24.90 11.57
N THR A 28 12.15 -24.67 11.01
CA THR A 28 13.33 -24.26 11.78
C THR A 28 13.16 -22.82 12.28
N LEU A 29 13.85 -22.45 13.36
CA LEU A 29 13.79 -21.10 13.92
C LEU A 29 14.17 -20.00 12.90
N GLU A 30 15.04 -20.28 11.93
CA GLU A 30 15.40 -19.32 10.88
C GLU A 30 14.28 -19.13 9.84
N GLN A 31 13.46 -20.16 9.59
CA GLN A 31 12.30 -20.08 8.70
C GLN A 31 11.11 -19.33 9.33
N GLN A 32 11.15 -19.03 10.63
CA GLN A 32 10.12 -18.22 11.31
C GLN A 32 10.25 -16.73 11.07
N LYS A 33 11.18 -16.25 10.22
CA LYS A 33 11.23 -14.84 9.82
C LYS A 33 10.06 -14.52 8.90
N ILE A 34 8.88 -14.38 9.50
CA ILE A 34 7.68 -13.89 8.83
C ILE A 34 7.91 -12.40 8.62
N THR A 35 8.27 -12.02 7.39
CA THR A 35 8.18 -10.62 6.97
C THR A 35 6.74 -10.19 7.18
N SER A 36 6.51 -9.31 8.16
CA SER A 36 5.23 -8.64 8.32
C SER A 36 4.91 -7.94 7.01
N VAL A 37 3.98 -8.50 6.24
CA VAL A 37 3.51 -7.88 5.00
C VAL A 37 2.65 -6.71 5.44
N ALA A 38 3.12 -5.49 5.17
CA ALA A 38 2.33 -4.29 5.42
C ALA A 38 0.97 -4.44 4.71
N PRO A 39 -0.15 -4.06 5.35
CA PRO A 39 -1.47 -4.16 4.73
C PRO A 39 -1.45 -3.41 3.39
N VAL A 40 -1.92 -4.09 2.34
CA VAL A 40 -2.06 -3.47 1.01
C VAL A 40 -3.13 -2.40 1.11
N GLN A 41 -2.79 -1.17 0.73
CA GLN A 41 -3.73 -0.06 0.76
C GLN A 41 -4.80 -0.26 -0.31
N GLU A 42 -6.06 -0.45 0.11
CA GLU A 42 -7.16 -0.85 -0.78
C GLU A 42 -7.56 0.24 -1.80
N ALA A 43 -7.38 1.52 -1.45
CA ALA A 43 -7.63 2.64 -2.35
C ALA A 43 -6.71 3.81 -2.03
N TYR A 44 -6.10 4.40 -3.07
CA TYR A 44 -5.24 5.57 -2.95
C TYR A 44 -6.04 6.88 -3.08
N LEU A 45 -7.22 6.84 -3.72
CA LEU A 45 -8.10 7.99 -3.89
C LEU A 45 -9.56 7.62 -3.65
N GLN A 46 -10.19 8.31 -2.71
CA GLN A 46 -11.58 8.08 -2.32
C GLN A 46 -12.35 9.40 -2.24
N GLU A 47 -13.61 9.39 -2.70
CA GLU A 47 -14.53 10.51 -2.52
C GLU A 47 -15.25 10.34 -1.18
N ASP A 48 -15.30 11.41 -0.39
CA ASP A 48 -16.09 11.45 0.84
C ASP A 48 -17.53 11.90 0.51
N VAL A 49 -18.38 10.92 0.22
CA VAL A 49 -19.76 11.14 -0.21
C VAL A 49 -20.58 11.85 0.88
N SER A 50 -20.26 11.61 2.16
CA SER A 50 -20.95 12.23 3.29
C SER A 50 -20.62 13.72 3.45
N ALA A 51 -19.46 14.16 2.96
CA ALA A 51 -19.02 15.56 3.00
C ALA A 51 -19.26 16.30 1.68
N LYS A 52 -20.04 15.73 0.76
CA LYS A 52 -20.34 16.32 -0.54
C LYS A 52 -21.47 17.32 -0.44
N THR A 53 -21.23 18.53 -0.93
CA THR A 53 -22.23 19.60 -1.03
C THR A 53 -22.36 20.07 -2.48
N ILE A 54 -23.33 20.94 -2.74
CA ILE A 54 -23.45 21.62 -4.04
C ILE A 54 -22.23 22.50 -4.32
N ALA A 55 -21.62 23.08 -3.27
CA ALA A 55 -20.54 24.07 -3.38
C ALA A 55 -19.12 23.46 -3.34
N SER A 56 -18.98 22.25 -2.81
CA SER A 56 -17.69 21.56 -2.67
C SER A 56 -17.84 20.05 -2.53
N PHE A 57 -16.77 19.33 -2.88
CA PHE A 57 -16.63 17.91 -2.58
C PHE A 57 -15.25 17.65 -1.98
N LYS A 58 -15.14 16.56 -1.21
CA LYS A 58 -13.92 16.20 -0.50
C LYS A 58 -13.34 14.90 -1.02
N LEU A 59 -12.05 14.92 -1.30
CA LEU A 59 -11.27 13.76 -1.73
C LEU A 59 -10.29 13.37 -0.62
N LYS A 60 -10.39 12.13 -0.15
CA LYS A 60 -9.39 11.48 0.70
C LYS A 60 -8.35 10.84 -0.20
N TYR A 61 -7.09 11.03 0.13
CA TYR A 61 -5.99 10.42 -0.61
C TYR A 61 -5.02 9.76 0.36
N ALA A 62 -4.35 8.74 -0.16
CA ALA A 62 -3.19 8.13 0.45
C ALA A 62 -2.19 7.77 -0.66
N LEU A 63 -0.92 8.01 -0.39
CA LEU A 63 0.20 7.71 -1.25
C LEU A 63 0.88 6.43 -0.78
N PRO A 64 1.50 5.67 -1.70
CA PRO A 64 2.28 4.48 -1.36
C PRO A 64 3.34 4.77 -0.30
N ALA A 65 3.69 3.74 0.47
CA ALA A 65 4.75 3.83 1.49
C ALA A 65 6.05 4.41 0.89
N GLY A 66 6.64 5.37 1.60
CA GLY A 66 7.86 6.06 1.16
C GLY A 66 7.64 7.25 0.24
N LYS A 67 6.39 7.57 -0.14
CA LYS A 67 6.03 8.78 -0.88
C LYS A 67 5.41 9.82 0.05
N THR A 68 6.03 11.00 0.13
CA THR A 68 5.54 12.14 0.93
C THR A 68 4.96 13.25 0.07
N SER A 69 5.10 13.17 -1.25
CA SER A 69 4.60 14.14 -2.21
C SER A 69 3.87 13.47 -3.37
N GLY A 70 2.87 14.17 -3.89
CA GLY A 70 2.07 13.73 -5.03
C GLY A 70 1.27 14.88 -5.62
N GLU A 71 0.41 14.57 -6.58
CA GLU A 71 -0.48 15.55 -7.20
C GLU A 71 -1.86 14.95 -7.44
N ILE A 72 -2.91 15.70 -7.17
CA ILE A 72 -4.26 15.39 -7.69
C ILE A 72 -4.50 16.32 -8.87
N VAL A 73 -4.78 15.73 -10.03
CA VAL A 73 -5.15 16.47 -11.24
C VAL A 73 -6.61 16.21 -11.56
N LEU A 74 -7.37 17.29 -11.71
CA LEU A 74 -8.75 17.26 -12.16
C LEU A 74 -8.79 17.50 -13.67
N PHE A 75 -9.43 16.59 -14.38
CA PHE A 75 -9.62 16.68 -15.83
C PHE A 75 -11.09 16.88 -16.18
N HIS A 76 -11.32 17.51 -17.33
CA HIS A 76 -12.62 17.58 -17.94
C HIS A 76 -13.07 16.17 -18.38
N PRO A 77 -14.32 15.75 -18.12
CA PRO A 77 -14.75 14.37 -18.33
C PRO A 77 -14.90 13.96 -19.80
N LYS A 78 -15.01 14.95 -20.70
CA LYS A 78 -15.26 14.73 -22.14
C LYS A 78 -14.17 15.30 -23.06
N VAL A 79 -13.29 16.12 -22.53
CA VAL A 79 -12.29 16.86 -23.31
C VAL A 79 -10.96 16.65 -22.61
N ASP A 80 -9.90 16.49 -23.38
CA ASP A 80 -8.55 16.35 -22.83
C ASP A 80 -8.06 17.72 -22.34
N GLN A 81 -8.56 18.13 -21.17
CA GLN A 81 -8.27 19.42 -20.56
C GLN A 81 -8.07 19.25 -19.07
N VAL A 82 -6.96 19.79 -18.56
CA VAL A 82 -6.72 19.93 -17.12
C VAL A 82 -7.52 21.11 -16.59
N LEU A 83 -8.37 20.86 -15.60
CA LEU A 83 -9.16 21.87 -14.91
C LEU A 83 -8.40 22.46 -13.72
N LYS A 84 -7.77 21.59 -12.92
CA LYS A 84 -7.06 22.00 -11.70
C LYS A 84 -5.96 21.01 -11.34
N LYS A 85 -4.90 21.52 -10.74
CA LYS A 85 -3.81 20.73 -10.15
C LYS A 85 -3.67 21.07 -8.68
N ILE A 86 -3.52 20.06 -7.84
CA ILE A 86 -3.41 20.19 -6.39
C ILE A 86 -2.18 19.42 -5.95
N SER A 87 -1.15 20.13 -5.49
CA SER A 87 0.05 19.52 -4.93
C SER A 87 -0.22 18.96 -3.54
N LEU A 88 0.26 17.75 -3.30
CA LEU A 88 0.15 17.05 -2.02
C LEU A 88 1.53 17.04 -1.35
N THR A 89 1.57 17.38 -0.06
CA THR A 89 2.81 17.46 0.74
C THR A 89 2.86 16.44 1.87
N GLN A 90 1.84 15.57 1.94
CA GLN A 90 1.71 14.54 2.96
C GLN A 90 1.45 13.20 2.29
N GLN A 91 1.82 12.11 2.97
CA GLN A 91 1.54 10.77 2.49
C GLN A 91 0.03 10.49 2.43
N GLN A 92 -0.76 11.05 3.35
CA GLN A 92 -2.21 10.87 3.35
C GLN A 92 -2.90 12.13 3.85
N GLY A 93 -4.13 12.34 3.42
CA GLY A 93 -4.88 13.51 3.84
C GLY A 93 -6.23 13.63 3.14
N SER A 94 -6.77 14.83 3.17
CA SER A 94 -7.99 15.16 2.44
C SER A 94 -7.86 16.53 1.79
N VAL A 95 -8.42 16.66 0.60
CA VAL A 95 -8.52 17.93 -0.13
C VAL A 95 -9.99 18.24 -0.32
N GLU A 96 -10.38 19.47 -0.04
CA GLU A 96 -11.68 20.02 -0.41
C GLU A 96 -11.56 20.84 -1.69
N ILE A 97 -12.43 20.56 -2.65
CA ILE A 97 -12.45 21.22 -3.95
C ILE A 97 -13.80 21.92 -4.09
N SER A 98 -13.78 23.23 -4.36
CA SER A 98 -14.99 23.97 -4.66
C SER A 98 -15.46 23.70 -6.09
N THR A 99 -16.76 23.49 -6.25
CA THR A 99 -17.42 23.32 -7.55
C THR A 99 -17.52 24.63 -8.33
N LYS A 100 -17.40 25.79 -7.67
CA LYS A 100 -17.45 27.11 -8.33
C LYS A 100 -16.31 27.31 -9.34
N ASP A 101 -15.15 26.71 -9.06
CA ASP A 101 -13.98 26.75 -9.94
C ASP A 101 -14.14 25.80 -11.15
N LEU A 102 -15.17 24.94 -11.13
CA LEU A 102 -15.38 23.85 -12.07
C LEU A 102 -16.67 24.10 -12.84
N LEU A 103 -16.57 24.75 -13.99
CA LEU A 103 -17.70 25.03 -14.90
C LEU A 103 -18.15 23.77 -15.67
N VAL A 104 -18.28 22.63 -14.98
CA VAL A 104 -18.56 21.31 -15.56
C VAL A 104 -19.49 20.51 -14.64
N THR A 105 -20.25 19.57 -15.19
CA THR A 105 -21.20 18.73 -14.42
C THR A 105 -20.54 17.52 -13.75
N GLY A 106 -19.25 17.30 -14.02
CA GLY A 106 -18.46 16.22 -13.45
C GLY A 106 -16.98 16.43 -13.75
N VAL A 107 -16.12 15.75 -12.98
CA VAL A 107 -14.66 15.78 -13.16
C VAL A 107 -14.06 14.38 -13.05
N LEU A 108 -12.92 14.18 -13.71
CA LEU A 108 -12.08 13.01 -13.49
C LEU A 108 -10.92 13.42 -12.59
N ALA A 109 -10.88 12.91 -11.37
CA ALA A 109 -9.78 13.15 -10.44
C ALA A 109 -8.77 12.01 -10.55
N THR A 110 -7.53 12.32 -10.91
CA THR A 110 -6.44 11.35 -10.94
C THR A 110 -5.39 11.71 -9.92
N LEU A 111 -5.01 10.75 -9.08
CA LEU A 111 -3.92 10.86 -8.13
C LEU A 111 -2.62 10.38 -8.78
N TYR A 112 -1.58 11.18 -8.66
CA TYR A 112 -0.23 10.89 -9.11
C TYR A 112 0.72 10.81 -7.91
N ALA A 113 1.59 9.80 -7.93
CA ALA A 113 2.85 9.85 -7.18
C ALA A 113 3.95 10.21 -8.18
N ASP A 114 4.54 11.40 -8.00
CA ASP A 114 5.46 12.00 -8.96
C ASP A 114 4.82 12.12 -10.36
N THR A 115 5.20 11.27 -11.31
CA THR A 115 4.66 11.21 -12.68
C THR A 115 3.79 9.99 -12.95
N THR A 116 3.66 9.09 -11.96
CA THR A 116 2.94 7.82 -12.13
C THR A 116 1.50 7.97 -11.67
N PRO A 117 0.49 7.74 -12.53
CA PRO A 117 -0.91 7.72 -12.12
C PRO A 117 -1.16 6.49 -11.23
N LEU A 118 -1.68 6.73 -10.03
CA LEU A 118 -2.03 5.67 -9.08
C LEU A 118 -3.48 5.24 -9.22
N GLN A 119 -4.39 6.21 -9.32
CA GLN A 119 -5.83 5.94 -9.39
C GLN A 119 -6.58 7.12 -9.99
N THR A 120 -7.54 6.82 -10.85
CA THR A 120 -8.50 7.79 -11.41
C THR A 120 -9.90 7.51 -10.89
N LYS A 121 -10.63 8.56 -10.53
CA LYS A 121 -12.00 8.48 -10.04
C LYS A 121 -12.87 9.53 -10.71
N ALA A 122 -14.00 9.09 -11.25
CA ALA A 122 -15.01 9.99 -11.79
C ALA A 122 -15.88 10.53 -10.65
N ILE A 123 -16.07 11.84 -10.62
CA ILE A 123 -16.85 12.55 -9.61
C ILE A 123 -17.94 13.31 -10.36
N LYS A 124 -19.20 12.93 -10.12
CA LYS A 124 -20.36 13.67 -10.62
C LYS A 124 -20.61 14.86 -9.70
N LEU A 125 -20.73 16.08 -10.21
CA LEU A 125 -21.09 17.23 -9.36
C LEU A 125 -22.61 17.23 -9.15
N ILE A 126 -23.05 17.71 -7.99
CA ILE A 126 -24.48 17.87 -7.70
C ILE A 126 -24.92 19.17 -8.39
N GLU A 127 -25.98 19.08 -9.18
CA GLU A 127 -26.64 20.23 -9.82
C GLU A 127 -27.70 20.84 -8.89
#